data_AF-A0A7Y3FNN0-F1
#
_entry.id   AF-A0A7Y3FNN0-F1
#
_cell.length_a   1.000
_cell.length_b   1.000
_cell.length_c   1.000
_cell.angle_alpha   90.00
_cell.angle_beta   90.00
_cell.angle_gamma   90.00
#
_symmetry.space_group_name_H-M   'P 1'
#
loop_
_entity.id
_entity.type
_entity.pdbx_description
1 polymer ?
#
loop_
_entity_poly.entity_id
_entity_poly.type
_entity_poly.pdbx_seq_one_letter_code
_entity_poly.pdbx_strand_id
1 'polypeptide(L)'
;MTQPKAPNLLQEAGLPIVYPASEDVLDAPGSNGFAIALRSAVRSLTVMQKEAIVARNGATRTWRLASDEGPYLQGHDFAPAPLAFLSTGLAVDLLTSVERSLATAGRRSEAVRLVLDNRYTMEGSLARGTMVGGARPPEITVYMPEATSEITGVVLTGVMASATAGIVGTTLKSTFTLTSHGHQIDVGTVAADSEPPPSLQDRPERFPQPGSTPPEPIVSKTWDVGSDTADAGSSLAPEQRRELHLQAQAHRRLDDLVVVDVTVHRPRGSTFRFLADEPTDDKDVGDRAPDALT
;
A
#
# COMPACT_ATOMS: atom_id res chain seq x y z
N MET A 1 5.81 -10.23 35.06
CA MET A 1 6.65 -9.17 34.48
C MET A 1 6.36 -9.12 33.00
N THR A 2 5.67 -8.09 32.52
CA THR A 2 5.49 -7.83 31.08
C THR A 2 6.85 -7.45 30.51
N GLN A 3 7.30 -8.14 29.45
CA GLN A 3 8.51 -7.72 28.74
C GLN A 3 8.30 -6.27 28.23
N PRO A 4 9.32 -5.40 28.32
CA PRO A 4 9.23 -4.07 27.75
C PRO A 4 9.02 -4.18 26.24
N LYS A 5 8.08 -3.40 25.70
CA LYS A 5 7.88 -3.28 24.26
C LYS A 5 9.18 -2.78 23.63
N ALA A 6 9.57 -3.38 22.50
CA ALA A 6 10.76 -2.96 21.76
C ALA A 6 10.67 -1.47 21.37
N PRO A 7 11.80 -0.79 21.11
CA PRO A 7 11.81 0.64 20.76
C PRO A 7 11.04 0.91 19.46
N ASN A 8 10.52 2.13 19.35
CA ASN A 8 9.87 2.63 18.14
C ASN A 8 10.92 3.27 17.22
N LEU A 9 11.57 2.45 16.39
CA LEU A 9 12.69 2.91 15.55
C LEU A 9 12.26 3.92 14.48
N LEU A 10 11.03 3.82 13.96
CA LEU A 10 10.50 4.80 13.01
C LEU A 10 10.33 6.19 13.65
N GLN A 11 9.84 6.25 14.88
CA GLN A 11 9.70 7.50 15.62
C GLN A 11 11.05 8.09 16.02
N GLU A 12 11.98 7.25 16.49
CA GLU A 12 13.34 7.67 16.87
C GLU A 12 14.12 8.23 15.68
N ALA A 13 13.89 7.70 14.47
CA ALA A 13 14.52 8.21 13.25
C ALA A 13 14.08 9.65 12.91
N GLY A 14 12.89 10.09 13.34
CA GLY A 14 12.39 11.44 13.09
C GLY A 14 12.15 11.79 11.62
N LEU A 15 12.08 10.78 10.74
CA LEU A 15 11.86 10.95 9.31
C LEU A 15 10.37 10.90 8.96
N PRO A 16 9.93 11.53 7.84
CA PRO A 16 8.58 11.34 7.33
C PRO A 16 8.28 9.86 7.03
N ILE A 17 6.99 9.48 7.10
CA ILE A 17 6.56 8.10 6.80
C ILE A 17 6.85 7.77 5.33
N VAL A 18 6.56 8.70 4.42
CA VAL A 18 6.85 8.59 2.98
C VAL A 18 7.62 9.82 2.53
N TYR A 19 8.69 9.61 1.76
CA TYR A 19 9.49 10.68 1.17
C TYR A 19 10.24 10.21 -0.08
N PRO A 20 10.60 11.12 -1.01
CA PRO A 20 11.44 10.78 -2.15
C PRO A 20 12.87 10.52 -1.68
N ALA A 21 13.50 9.46 -2.17
CA ALA A 21 14.88 9.13 -1.86
C ALA A 21 15.86 10.19 -2.38
N SER A 22 16.92 10.48 -1.63
CA SER A 22 17.99 11.42 -2.03
C SER A 22 18.90 10.92 -3.14
N GLU A 23 18.94 9.61 -3.35
CA GLU A 23 19.74 8.94 -4.35
C GLU A 23 19.00 7.71 -4.88
N ASP A 24 19.27 7.34 -6.12
CA ASP A 24 18.78 6.10 -6.72
C ASP A 24 19.57 4.91 -6.15
N VAL A 25 19.04 4.35 -5.07
CA VAL A 25 19.61 3.19 -4.39
C VAL A 25 19.08 1.86 -4.90
N LEU A 26 18.01 1.90 -5.71
CA LEU A 26 17.33 0.74 -6.26
C LEU A 26 17.03 0.97 -7.74
N ASP A 27 17.64 0.17 -8.61
CA ASP A 27 17.35 0.25 -10.04
C ASP A 27 15.92 -0.25 -10.31
N ALA A 28 15.16 0.51 -11.10
CA ALA A 28 13.90 0.04 -11.65
C ALA A 28 14.13 -1.24 -12.48
N PRO A 29 13.19 -2.21 -12.47
CA PRO A 29 13.34 -3.42 -13.26
C PRO A 29 13.07 -3.13 -14.74
N GLY A 30 13.67 -3.95 -15.62
CA GLY A 30 13.29 -3.98 -17.03
C GLY A 30 11.82 -4.36 -17.16
N SER A 31 11.11 -3.72 -18.09
CA SER A 31 9.66 -3.89 -18.16
C SER A 31 9.20 -5.18 -18.84
N ASN A 32 10.10 -5.91 -19.50
CA ASN A 32 9.83 -7.19 -20.18
C ASN A 32 8.58 -7.15 -21.10
N GLY A 33 8.36 -6.00 -21.77
CA GLY A 33 7.21 -5.80 -22.66
C GLY A 33 5.93 -5.30 -21.98
N PHE A 34 5.93 -5.18 -20.64
CA PHE A 34 4.86 -4.50 -19.92
C PHE A 34 5.07 -2.98 -19.93
N ALA A 35 3.96 -2.24 -19.79
CA ALA A 35 4.01 -0.78 -19.67
C ALA A 35 4.65 -0.36 -18.34
N ILE A 36 4.39 -1.12 -17.27
CA ILE A 36 4.78 -0.79 -15.91
C ILE A 36 5.48 -1.99 -15.28
N ALA A 37 6.60 -1.72 -14.62
CA ALA A 37 7.38 -2.67 -13.86
C ALA A 37 8.00 -1.98 -12.65
N LEU A 38 7.92 -2.67 -11.51
CA LEU A 38 8.24 -2.13 -10.19
C LEU A 38 9.21 -3.06 -9.47
N ARG A 39 10.17 -2.47 -8.76
CA ARG A 39 11.04 -3.19 -7.83
C ARG A 39 10.88 -2.58 -6.45
N SER A 40 10.68 -3.44 -5.46
CA SER A 40 10.65 -3.04 -4.06
C SER A 40 11.74 -3.75 -3.27
N ALA A 41 12.37 -2.99 -2.37
CA ALA A 41 13.37 -3.42 -1.43
C ALA A 41 12.84 -3.19 -0.02
N VAL A 42 12.51 -4.26 0.71
CA VAL A 42 11.84 -4.17 2.02
C VAL A 42 12.72 -4.74 3.12
N ARG A 43 12.83 -4.04 4.26
CA ARG A 43 13.42 -4.58 5.49
C ARG A 43 12.49 -4.47 6.68
N SER A 44 12.65 -5.40 7.62
CA SER A 44 12.03 -5.32 8.94
C SER A 44 12.94 -4.58 9.91
N LEU A 45 12.37 -3.73 10.76
CA LEU A 45 13.11 -2.91 11.72
C LEU A 45 12.98 -3.45 13.14
N THR A 46 11.76 -3.43 13.67
CA THR A 46 11.43 -3.84 15.03
C THR A 46 9.95 -4.20 15.08
N VAL A 47 9.59 -5.25 15.83
CA VAL A 47 8.19 -5.70 16.00
C VAL A 47 7.49 -5.83 14.63
N MET A 48 6.58 -4.91 14.29
CA MET A 48 5.82 -4.89 13.04
C MET A 48 6.30 -3.83 12.04
N GLN A 49 7.28 -3.00 12.42
CA GLN A 49 7.79 -1.90 11.60
C GLN A 49 8.62 -2.41 10.43
N LYS A 50 8.31 -1.88 9.25
CA LYS A 50 9.04 -2.15 8.01
C LYS A 50 9.27 -0.84 7.28
N GLU A 51 10.30 -0.84 6.47
CA GLU A 51 10.48 0.19 5.46
C GLU A 51 10.81 -0.42 4.12
N ALA A 52 10.33 0.24 3.08
CA ALA A 52 10.42 -0.16 1.70
C ALA A 52 11.05 0.97 0.88
N ILE A 53 11.81 0.61 -0.14
CA ILE A 53 12.21 1.49 -1.22
C ILE A 53 11.55 0.95 -2.48
N VAL A 54 10.86 1.80 -3.24
CA VAL A 54 10.12 1.40 -4.44
C VAL A 54 10.62 2.22 -5.63
N ALA A 55 11.05 1.50 -6.67
CA ALA A 55 11.51 2.05 -7.93
C ALA A 55 10.62 1.52 -9.07
N ARG A 56 10.20 2.41 -9.96
CA ARG A 56 9.32 2.12 -11.09
C ARG A 56 10.00 2.47 -12.40
N ASN A 57 9.80 1.67 -13.44
CA ASN A 57 10.27 2.03 -14.78
C ASN A 57 9.61 3.34 -15.26
N GLY A 58 10.44 4.27 -15.76
CA GLY A 58 9.97 5.56 -16.28
C GLY A 58 9.59 6.60 -15.23
N ALA A 59 9.62 6.28 -13.93
CA ALA A 59 9.46 7.28 -12.89
C ALA A 59 10.75 8.08 -12.69
N THR A 60 10.61 9.36 -12.33
CA THR A 60 11.73 10.27 -12.03
C THR A 60 12.26 10.11 -10.61
N ARG A 61 11.53 9.41 -9.74
CA ARG A 61 11.85 9.27 -8.32
C ARG A 61 11.70 7.85 -7.83
N THR A 62 12.60 7.51 -6.92
CA THR A 62 12.47 6.36 -6.03
C THR A 62 11.84 6.83 -4.71
N TRP A 63 10.88 6.07 -4.19
CA TRP A 63 10.15 6.42 -2.97
C TRP A 63 10.57 5.54 -1.80
N ARG A 64 10.77 6.12 -0.62
CA ARG A 64 10.91 5.38 0.64
C ARG A 64 9.59 5.45 1.39
N LEU A 65 9.05 4.29 1.77
CA LEU A 65 7.81 4.14 2.50
C LEU A 65 8.07 3.42 3.84
N ALA A 66 7.42 3.83 4.91
CA ALA A 66 7.41 3.12 6.19
C ALA A 66 6.01 2.60 6.51
N SER A 67 5.96 1.41 7.10
CA SER A 67 4.74 0.81 7.61
C SER A 67 4.93 0.30 9.03
N ASP A 68 3.84 0.24 9.77
CA ASP A 68 3.74 -0.32 11.12
C ASP A 68 2.34 -0.91 11.29
N GLU A 69 2.12 -1.69 12.34
CA GLU A 69 0.79 -2.22 12.65
C GLU A 69 0.19 -1.51 13.85
N GLY A 70 -1.14 -1.57 13.94
CA GLY A 70 -1.87 -1.04 15.08
C GLY A 70 -1.74 -1.90 16.35
N PRO A 71 -2.39 -1.47 17.45
CA PRO A 71 -2.33 -2.16 18.75
C PRO A 71 -2.78 -3.63 18.70
N TYR A 72 -3.67 -3.98 17.77
CA TYR A 72 -4.20 -5.34 17.60
C TYR A 72 -3.11 -6.37 17.26
N LEU A 73 -2.01 -5.95 16.64
CA LEU A 73 -0.82 -6.75 16.34
C LEU A 73 0.40 -6.34 17.19
N GLN A 74 0.18 -5.62 18.29
CA GLN A 74 1.23 -5.07 19.17
C GLN A 74 2.24 -4.14 18.46
N GLY A 75 1.91 -3.59 17.29
CA GLY A 75 2.73 -2.57 16.63
C GLY A 75 2.66 -1.21 17.35
N HIS A 76 3.46 -0.24 16.92
CA HIS A 76 3.48 1.10 17.56
C HIS A 76 2.42 2.04 17.01
N ASP A 77 1.67 1.61 15.98
CA ASP A 77 0.69 2.44 15.27
C ASP A 77 1.31 3.77 14.78
N PHE A 78 2.62 3.81 14.53
CA PHE A 78 3.31 5.05 14.15
C PHE A 78 3.14 5.36 12.66
N ALA A 79 3.10 4.32 11.84
CA ALA A 79 2.91 4.36 10.41
C ALA A 79 1.72 3.47 10.02
N PRO A 80 1.10 3.68 8.84
CA PRO A 80 0.00 2.84 8.40
C PRO A 80 0.42 1.38 8.18
N ALA A 81 -0.54 0.47 8.34
CA ALA A 81 -0.36 -0.94 8.01
C ALA A 81 -0.05 -1.12 6.51
N PRO A 82 0.72 -2.17 6.11
CA PRO A 82 0.99 -2.46 4.71
C PRO A 82 -0.27 -2.52 3.83
N LEU A 83 -1.38 -3.04 4.36
CA LEU A 83 -2.65 -3.11 3.63
C LEU A 83 -3.31 -1.75 3.42
N ALA A 84 -2.94 -0.71 4.17
CA ALA A 84 -3.40 0.65 3.91
C ALA A 84 -2.70 1.27 2.69
N PHE A 85 -1.43 0.93 2.43
CA PHE A 85 -0.76 1.28 1.16
C PHE A 85 -1.44 0.60 -0.03
N LEU A 86 -1.70 -0.71 0.07
CA LEU A 86 -2.45 -1.44 -0.96
C LEU A 86 -3.83 -0.82 -1.21
N SER A 87 -4.58 -0.50 -0.15
CA SER A 87 -5.90 0.12 -0.26
C SER A 87 -5.84 1.52 -0.88
N THR A 88 -4.77 2.27 -0.60
CA THR A 88 -4.53 3.58 -1.20
C THR A 88 -4.29 3.45 -2.70
N GLY A 89 -3.34 2.61 -3.12
CA GLY A 89 -3.05 2.38 -4.54
C GLY A 89 -4.29 1.94 -5.33
N LEU A 90 -5.06 0.98 -4.78
CA LEU A 90 -6.33 0.57 -5.35
C LEU A 90 -7.31 1.74 -5.51
N ALA A 91 -7.51 2.54 -4.46
CA ALA A 91 -8.48 3.63 -4.49
C ALA A 91 -8.07 4.76 -5.45
N VAL A 92 -6.76 5.07 -5.55
CA VAL A 92 -6.23 6.11 -6.44
C VAL A 92 -6.38 5.71 -7.91
N ASP A 93 -5.98 4.49 -8.29
CA ASP A 93 -6.09 4.02 -9.68
C ASP A 93 -7.56 3.83 -10.09
N LEU A 94 -8.41 3.29 -9.20
CA LEU A 94 -9.85 3.18 -9.46
C LEU A 94 -10.50 4.55 -9.66
N LEU A 95 -10.23 5.52 -8.77
CA LEU A 95 -10.77 6.88 -8.90
C LEU A 95 -10.33 7.51 -10.21
N THR A 96 -9.03 7.45 -10.52
CA THR A 96 -8.46 8.05 -11.73
C THR A 96 -9.02 7.40 -12.99
N SER A 97 -9.18 6.08 -13.01
CA SER A 97 -9.74 5.37 -14.16
C SER A 97 -11.23 5.70 -14.37
N VAL A 98 -12.00 5.87 -13.29
CA VAL A 98 -13.39 6.35 -13.35
C VAL A 98 -13.44 7.79 -13.86
N GLU A 99 -12.61 8.70 -13.36
CA GLU A 99 -12.53 10.09 -13.81
C GLU A 99 -12.17 10.18 -15.30
N ARG A 100 -11.19 9.39 -15.76
CA ARG A 100 -10.80 9.30 -17.17
C ARG A 100 -11.93 8.80 -18.08
N SER A 101 -12.69 7.81 -17.60
CA SER A 101 -13.84 7.30 -18.34
C SER A 101 -14.96 8.34 -18.46
N LEU A 102 -15.24 9.07 -17.36
CA LEU A 102 -16.20 10.18 -17.36
C LEU A 102 -15.78 11.30 -18.33
N ALA A 103 -14.51 11.69 -18.30
CA ALA A 103 -13.96 12.70 -19.22
C ALA A 103 -14.10 12.28 -20.69
N THR A 104 -13.80 11.01 -21.01
CA THR A 104 -13.96 10.45 -22.36
C THR A 104 -15.43 10.48 -22.83
N ALA A 105 -16.38 10.33 -21.91
CA ALA A 105 -17.81 10.44 -22.18
C ALA A 105 -18.33 11.90 -22.18
N GLY A 106 -17.45 12.89 -22.08
CA GLY A 106 -17.82 14.31 -22.01
C GLY A 106 -18.65 14.64 -20.75
N ARG A 107 -18.42 13.92 -19.66
CA ARG A 107 -19.08 14.14 -18.36
C ARG A 107 -18.12 14.82 -17.39
N ARG A 108 -18.70 15.62 -16.50
CA ARG A 108 -18.04 16.30 -15.41
C ARG A 108 -17.61 15.30 -14.33
N SER A 109 -16.34 15.35 -13.93
CA SER A 109 -15.78 14.56 -12.84
C SER A 109 -15.66 15.35 -11.53
N GLU A 110 -16.05 16.63 -11.54
CA GLU A 110 -16.00 17.49 -10.37
C GLU A 110 -16.85 16.86 -9.24
N ALA A 111 -16.23 16.70 -8.07
CA ALA A 111 -16.82 16.10 -6.87
C ALA A 111 -17.13 14.59 -6.93
N VAL A 112 -16.50 13.84 -7.84
CA VAL A 112 -16.46 12.37 -7.73
C VAL A 112 -15.70 11.96 -6.47
N ARG A 113 -16.28 11.04 -5.69
CA ARG A 113 -15.62 10.40 -4.54
C ARG A 113 -15.75 8.91 -4.66
N LEU A 114 -14.74 8.19 -4.22
CA LEU A 114 -14.71 6.74 -4.21
C LEU A 114 -14.54 6.23 -2.79
N VAL A 115 -15.35 5.25 -2.41
CA VAL A 115 -15.18 4.49 -1.16
C VAL A 115 -14.89 3.04 -1.54
N LEU A 116 -13.80 2.51 -1.01
CA LEU A 116 -13.33 1.15 -1.22
C LEU A 116 -13.31 0.40 0.11
N ASP A 117 -14.12 -0.65 0.23
CA ASP A 117 -14.13 -1.53 1.40
C ASP A 117 -13.36 -2.82 1.08
N ASN A 118 -12.23 -3.01 1.76
CA ASN A 118 -11.39 -4.20 1.66
C ASN A 118 -11.57 -5.09 2.90
N ARG A 119 -11.87 -6.37 2.69
CA ARG A 119 -12.05 -7.35 3.77
C ARG A 119 -11.14 -8.55 3.58
N TYR A 120 -10.32 -8.83 4.58
CA TYR A 120 -9.38 -9.94 4.60
C TYR A 120 -9.72 -10.90 5.73
N THR A 121 -9.46 -12.18 5.53
CA THR A 121 -9.69 -13.23 6.53
C THR A 121 -8.39 -13.88 6.92
N MET A 122 -8.28 -14.28 8.18
CA MET A 122 -7.17 -15.10 8.64
C MET A 122 -7.73 -16.22 9.52
N GLU A 123 -7.42 -17.45 9.14
CA GLU A 123 -7.89 -18.66 9.81
C GLU A 123 -6.74 -19.63 10.07
N GLY A 124 -6.73 -20.29 11.23
CA GLY A 124 -5.75 -21.32 11.56
C GLY A 124 -4.71 -20.87 12.59
N SER A 125 -3.52 -21.48 12.56
CA SER A 125 -2.49 -21.28 13.58
C SER A 125 -1.12 -21.07 12.96
N LEU A 126 -0.46 -19.96 13.32
CA LEU A 126 0.92 -19.69 12.91
C LEU A 126 1.88 -20.76 13.45
N ALA A 127 1.76 -21.11 14.74
CA ALA A 127 2.64 -22.06 15.39
C ALA A 127 2.56 -23.48 14.80
N ARG A 128 1.41 -23.87 14.24
CA ARG A 128 1.22 -25.16 13.56
C ARG A 128 1.39 -25.08 12.04
N GLY A 129 1.68 -23.89 11.49
CA GLY A 129 1.79 -23.70 10.04
C GLY A 129 0.47 -23.92 9.27
N THR A 130 -0.68 -23.83 9.94
CA THR A 130 -2.00 -24.03 9.32
C THR A 130 -2.71 -22.72 8.97
N MET A 131 -2.00 -21.60 9.11
CA MET A 131 -2.60 -20.28 8.91
C MET A 131 -2.82 -19.99 7.44
N VAL A 132 -4.07 -19.70 7.09
CA VAL A 132 -4.49 -19.33 5.74
C VAL A 132 -5.04 -17.91 5.76
N GLY A 133 -4.45 -17.05 4.92
CA GLY A 133 -4.96 -15.72 4.62
C GLY A 133 -5.91 -15.77 3.41
N GLY A 134 -6.93 -14.93 3.43
CA GLY A 134 -7.85 -14.75 2.30
C GLY A 134 -8.24 -13.30 2.11
N ALA A 135 -8.72 -12.97 0.92
CA ALA A 135 -9.30 -11.68 0.58
C ALA A 135 -10.72 -11.91 0.05
N ARG A 136 -11.69 -11.12 0.52
CA ARG A 136 -13.01 -11.03 -0.09
C ARG A 136 -12.95 -10.07 -1.28
N PRO A 137 -13.88 -10.16 -2.25
CA PRO A 137 -13.99 -9.16 -3.31
C PRO A 137 -14.08 -7.75 -2.72
N PRO A 138 -13.28 -6.78 -3.21
CA PRO A 138 -13.42 -5.39 -2.81
C PRO A 138 -14.80 -4.86 -3.19
N GLU A 139 -15.39 -4.06 -2.30
CA GLU A 139 -16.65 -3.36 -2.57
C GLU A 139 -16.34 -1.90 -2.90
N ILE A 140 -16.85 -1.42 -4.05
CA ILE A 140 -16.57 -0.08 -4.57
C ILE A 140 -17.88 0.70 -4.59
N THR A 141 -17.90 1.84 -3.91
CA THR A 141 -19.00 2.82 -3.98
C THR A 141 -18.48 4.12 -4.59
N VAL A 142 -19.11 4.56 -5.67
CA VAL A 142 -18.80 5.85 -6.31
C VAL A 142 -19.91 6.85 -6.02
N TYR A 143 -19.55 7.98 -5.43
CA TYR A 143 -20.46 9.09 -5.17
C TYR A 143 -20.21 10.17 -6.20
N MET A 144 -21.28 10.63 -6.84
CA MET A 144 -21.25 11.74 -7.79
C MET A 144 -22.58 12.49 -7.82
N PRO A 145 -22.60 13.77 -8.24
CA PRO A 145 -23.82 14.59 -8.24
C PRO A 145 -24.95 14.04 -9.13
N GLU A 146 -24.60 13.39 -10.25
CA GLU A 146 -25.56 12.86 -11.23
C GLU A 146 -25.33 11.36 -11.44
N ALA A 147 -26.08 10.52 -10.73
CA ALA A 147 -26.03 9.06 -10.88
C ALA A 147 -27.23 8.57 -11.71
N THR A 148 -27.09 8.57 -13.04
CA THR A 148 -28.06 7.97 -13.96
C THR A 148 -27.62 6.57 -14.40
N SER A 149 -28.54 5.76 -14.94
CA SER A 149 -28.19 4.43 -15.47
C SER A 149 -27.18 4.47 -16.61
N GLU A 150 -27.19 5.52 -17.44
CA GLU A 150 -26.18 5.74 -18.49
C GLU A 150 -24.80 5.98 -17.88
N ILE A 151 -24.72 6.77 -16.82
CA ILE A 151 -23.47 7.08 -16.12
C ILE A 151 -22.91 5.84 -15.43
N THR A 152 -23.77 4.95 -14.90
CA THR A 152 -23.32 3.68 -14.33
C THR A 152 -22.49 2.86 -15.31
N GLY A 153 -22.87 2.80 -16.59
CA GLY A 153 -22.09 2.08 -17.61
C GLY A 153 -20.70 2.70 -17.84
N VAL A 154 -20.61 4.03 -17.79
CA VAL A 154 -19.34 4.77 -17.91
C VAL A 154 -18.45 4.49 -16.68
N VAL A 155 -19.02 4.56 -15.47
CA VAL A 155 -18.29 4.25 -14.23
C VAL A 155 -17.76 2.81 -14.26
N LEU A 156 -18.59 1.84 -14.64
CA LEU A 156 -18.16 0.44 -14.78
C LEU A 156 -17.04 0.29 -15.82
N THR A 157 -17.09 1.01 -16.94
CA THR A 157 -16.00 1.04 -17.92
C THR A 157 -14.70 1.52 -17.29
N GLY A 158 -14.75 2.59 -16.49
CA GLY A 158 -13.59 3.07 -15.74
C GLY A 158 -13.05 2.04 -14.75
N VAL A 159 -13.92 1.40 -13.95
CA VAL A 159 -13.50 0.34 -13.01
C VAL A 159 -12.82 -0.83 -13.75
N MET A 160 -13.37 -1.26 -14.89
CA MET A 160 -12.79 -2.36 -15.67
C MET A 160 -11.47 -1.99 -16.37
N ALA A 161 -11.20 -0.69 -16.58
CA ALA A 161 -9.95 -0.20 -17.17
C ALA A 161 -8.84 0.02 -16.12
N SER A 162 -9.15 -0.07 -14.82
CA SER A 162 -8.18 0.09 -13.74
C SER A 162 -7.14 -1.06 -13.75
N ALA A 163 -5.86 -0.70 -13.69
CA ALA A 163 -4.77 -1.67 -13.64
C ALA A 163 -4.79 -2.47 -12.34
N THR A 164 -5.05 -1.80 -11.21
CA THR A 164 -5.12 -2.41 -9.89
C THR A 164 -6.33 -3.33 -9.73
N ALA A 165 -7.48 -3.00 -10.34
CA ALA A 165 -8.62 -3.90 -10.44
C ALA A 165 -8.28 -5.17 -11.23
N GLY A 166 -7.55 -5.03 -12.34
CA GLY A 166 -7.02 -6.15 -13.11
C GLY A 166 -6.09 -7.05 -12.29
N ILE A 167 -5.17 -6.46 -11.52
CA ILE A 167 -4.23 -7.19 -10.65
C ILE A 167 -4.99 -7.96 -9.55
N VAL A 168 -5.89 -7.31 -8.82
CA VAL A 168 -6.64 -7.94 -7.72
C VAL A 168 -7.62 -9.01 -8.23
N GLY A 169 -8.15 -8.83 -9.45
CA GLY A 169 -9.03 -9.81 -10.09
C GLY A 169 -8.30 -11.02 -10.70
N THR A 170 -6.97 -11.03 -10.74
CA THR A 170 -6.19 -12.05 -11.46
C THR A 170 -5.38 -12.93 -10.51
N THR A 171 -5.45 -14.24 -10.70
CA THR A 171 -4.54 -15.18 -10.03
C THR A 171 -3.14 -15.08 -10.66
N LEU A 172 -2.22 -14.42 -9.97
CA LEU A 172 -0.82 -14.33 -10.37
C LEU A 172 -0.03 -15.56 -9.89
N LYS A 173 0.98 -15.96 -10.68
CA LYS A 173 1.94 -16.99 -10.30
C LYS A 173 3.20 -16.31 -9.78
N SER A 174 3.49 -16.49 -8.50
CA SER A 174 4.72 -15.98 -7.87
C SER A 174 5.78 -17.07 -7.81
N THR A 175 7.01 -16.70 -8.15
CA THR A 175 8.23 -17.50 -7.94
C THR A 175 9.06 -16.89 -6.82
N PHE A 176 9.87 -17.70 -6.16
CA PHE A 176 10.61 -17.30 -4.97
C PHE A 176 12.05 -17.83 -4.99
N THR A 177 12.95 -17.04 -4.40
CA THR A 177 14.26 -17.51 -3.94
C THR A 177 14.35 -17.29 -2.43
N LEU A 178 15.10 -18.15 -1.74
CA LEU A 178 15.44 -18.00 -0.33
C LEU A 178 16.96 -18.00 -0.18
N THR A 179 17.51 -17.01 0.49
CA THR A 179 18.96 -16.88 0.69
C THR A 179 19.26 -16.67 2.16
N SER A 180 20.22 -17.42 2.70
CA SER A 180 20.76 -17.23 4.04
C SER A 180 22.28 -17.14 3.96
N HIS A 181 22.84 -16.07 4.53
CA HIS A 181 24.30 -15.84 4.55
C HIS A 181 24.96 -15.96 3.17
N GLY A 182 24.31 -15.41 2.14
CA GLY A 182 24.79 -15.47 0.75
C GLY A 182 24.58 -16.82 0.03
N HIS A 183 24.04 -17.84 0.70
CA HIS A 183 23.76 -19.15 0.12
C HIS A 183 22.28 -19.30 -0.20
N GLN A 184 21.95 -19.68 -1.44
CA GLN A 184 20.58 -20.01 -1.82
C GLN A 184 20.16 -21.34 -1.18
N ILE A 185 18.96 -21.34 -0.61
CA ILE A 185 18.32 -22.46 0.07
C ILE A 185 17.06 -22.83 -0.70
N ASP A 186 16.71 -24.12 -0.67
CA ASP A 186 15.48 -24.64 -1.25
C ASP A 186 14.24 -23.96 -0.63
N VAL A 187 13.30 -23.56 -1.49
CA VAL A 187 12.06 -22.86 -1.09
C VAL A 187 10.95 -23.83 -0.68
N GLY A 188 11.18 -25.14 -0.79
CA GLY A 188 10.24 -26.18 -0.38
C GLY A 188 9.01 -26.26 -1.27
N THR A 189 7.86 -25.81 -0.76
CA THR A 189 6.54 -26.06 -1.37
C THR A 189 6.10 -25.00 -2.37
N VAL A 190 6.80 -23.87 -2.46
CA VAL A 190 6.48 -22.79 -3.41
C VAL A 190 7.31 -22.92 -4.69
N ALA A 191 6.87 -22.26 -5.77
CA ALA A 191 7.61 -22.28 -7.03
C ALA A 191 8.96 -21.57 -6.88
N ALA A 192 10.05 -22.25 -7.23
CA ALA A 192 11.40 -21.70 -7.19
C ALA A 192 11.66 -20.81 -8.41
N ASP A 193 12.43 -19.74 -8.20
CA ASP A 193 13.11 -19.01 -9.25
C ASP A 193 14.59 -19.41 -9.32
N SER A 194 15.17 -19.41 -10.51
CA SER A 194 16.58 -19.74 -10.73
C SER A 194 17.51 -18.54 -10.62
N GLU A 195 16.98 -17.32 -10.77
CA GLU A 195 17.77 -16.09 -10.68
C GLU A 195 17.32 -15.27 -9.46
N PRO A 196 18.08 -15.27 -8.34
CA PRO A 196 17.78 -14.37 -7.25
C PRO A 196 17.93 -12.92 -7.73
N PRO A 197 17.02 -12.01 -7.34
CA PRO A 197 17.24 -10.60 -7.60
C PRO A 197 18.53 -10.13 -6.91
N PRO A 198 19.17 -9.05 -7.40
CA PRO A 198 20.36 -8.50 -6.75
C PRO A 198 20.15 -8.32 -5.25
N SER A 199 21.07 -8.85 -4.45
CA SER A 199 20.96 -8.82 -2.99
C SER A 199 21.05 -7.39 -2.47
N LEU A 200 20.11 -7.01 -1.63
CA LEU A 200 20.20 -5.78 -0.83
C LEU A 200 21.09 -5.97 0.41
N GLN A 201 21.51 -7.19 0.73
CA GLN A 201 22.47 -7.46 1.82
C GLN A 201 23.85 -6.85 1.54
N ASP A 202 24.12 -6.45 0.29
CA ASP A 202 25.32 -5.70 -0.08
C ASP A 202 25.17 -4.19 0.19
N ARG A 203 23.98 -3.70 0.59
CA ARG A 203 23.67 -2.29 0.90
C ARG A 203 22.74 -2.04 2.12
N PRO A 204 22.82 -2.80 3.25
CA PRO A 204 21.92 -2.63 4.38
C PRO A 204 22.06 -1.26 5.07
N GLU A 205 23.19 -0.57 4.88
CA GLU A 205 23.46 0.75 5.46
C GLU A 205 22.90 1.92 4.63
N ARG A 206 22.18 1.67 3.53
CA ARG A 206 21.66 2.73 2.65
C ARG A 206 20.15 2.68 2.46
N PHE A 207 19.39 2.81 3.55
CA PHE A 207 18.05 3.40 3.39
C PHE A 207 18.25 4.91 3.19
N PRO A 208 17.76 5.47 2.07
CA PRO A 208 18.13 6.81 1.67
C PRO A 208 17.53 7.84 2.61
N GLN A 209 18.24 8.96 2.76
CA GLN A 209 17.69 10.13 3.42
C GLN A 209 16.64 10.79 2.51
N PRO A 210 15.78 11.67 3.05
CA PRO A 210 14.89 12.47 2.22
C PRO A 210 15.67 13.33 1.22
N GLY A 211 15.40 13.15 -0.08
CA GLY A 211 16.01 13.95 -1.15
C GLY A 211 15.44 15.34 -1.28
N SER A 212 14.18 15.50 -0.90
CA SER A 212 13.49 16.78 -0.75
C SER A 212 12.44 16.65 0.34
N THR A 213 12.02 17.79 0.89
CA THR A 213 10.92 17.85 1.84
C THR A 213 9.66 18.27 1.07
N PRO A 214 8.63 17.41 0.98
CA PRO A 214 7.35 17.79 0.43
C PRO A 214 6.73 18.97 1.21
N PRO A 215 5.91 19.82 0.57
CA PRO A 215 5.31 20.98 1.24
C PRO A 215 4.34 20.60 2.36
N GLU A 216 3.77 19.39 2.29
CA GLU A 216 2.93 18.78 3.31
C GLU A 216 3.25 17.28 3.43
N PRO A 217 2.99 16.63 4.58
CA PRO A 217 3.24 15.20 4.74
C PRO A 217 2.42 14.37 3.74
N ILE A 218 3.12 13.54 2.95
CA ILE A 218 2.47 12.61 2.01
C ILE A 218 1.61 11.58 2.74
N VAL A 219 2.03 11.18 3.94
CA VAL A 219 1.25 10.34 4.85
C VAL A 219 1.18 10.99 6.21
N SER A 220 -0.02 11.09 6.78
CA SER A 220 -0.25 11.61 8.13
C SER A 220 -1.31 10.78 8.86
N LYS A 221 -1.15 10.62 10.18
CA LYS A 221 -2.20 10.05 11.03
C LYS A 221 -3.23 11.15 11.31
N THR A 222 -4.48 10.93 10.90
CA THR A 222 -5.58 11.89 11.09
C THR A 222 -6.52 11.51 12.22
N TRP A 223 -6.53 10.24 12.61
CA TRP A 223 -7.25 9.75 13.78
C TRP A 223 -6.43 8.68 14.50
N ASP A 224 -6.29 8.81 15.82
CA ASP A 224 -5.62 7.82 16.67
C ASP A 224 -6.67 6.98 17.42
N VAL A 225 -6.55 5.67 17.34
CA VAL A 225 -7.46 4.74 18.04
C VAL A 225 -7.17 4.64 19.55
N GLY A 226 -6.00 5.09 19.99
CA GLY A 226 -5.52 4.97 21.37
C GLY A 226 -4.99 3.57 21.71
N SER A 227 -4.27 3.47 22.82
CA SER A 227 -3.67 2.21 23.30
C SER A 227 -4.67 1.27 24.01
N ASP A 228 -5.80 1.80 24.49
CA ASP A 228 -6.82 1.06 25.26
C ASP A 228 -7.92 0.49 24.36
N THR A 229 -7.54 -0.18 23.26
CA THR A 229 -8.50 -0.97 22.53
C THR A 229 -8.67 -2.33 23.21
N ALA A 230 -9.90 -2.76 23.44
CA ALA A 230 -10.22 -4.11 23.95
C ALA A 230 -9.64 -5.23 23.08
N ASP A 231 -9.21 -4.91 21.85
CA ASP A 231 -8.65 -5.81 20.86
C ASP A 231 -7.10 -5.81 20.83
N ALA A 232 -6.41 -5.13 21.75
CA ALA A 232 -4.95 -5.08 21.78
C ALA A 232 -4.34 -6.50 21.86
N GLY A 233 -3.46 -6.85 20.91
CA GLY A 233 -2.86 -8.18 20.81
C GLY A 233 -3.83 -9.33 20.51
N SER A 234 -5.13 -9.06 20.27
CA SER A 234 -6.14 -10.08 19.92
C SER A 234 -5.71 -10.97 18.75
N SER A 235 -4.91 -10.39 17.86
CA SER A 235 -4.47 -11.02 16.62
C SER A 235 -3.20 -11.86 16.76
N LEU A 236 -2.73 -12.08 18.00
CA LEU A 236 -1.57 -12.93 18.33
C LEU A 236 -1.98 -14.22 19.07
N ALA A 237 -3.28 -14.49 19.22
CA ALA A 237 -3.77 -15.75 19.78
C ALA A 237 -3.28 -16.98 18.98
N PRO A 238 -3.06 -18.14 19.62
CA PRO A 238 -2.50 -19.34 18.99
C PRO A 238 -3.33 -19.90 17.83
N GLU A 239 -4.64 -19.72 17.90
CA GLU A 239 -5.60 -19.97 16.83
C GLU A 239 -6.31 -18.67 16.50
N GLN A 240 -6.48 -18.42 15.22
CA GLN A 240 -7.05 -17.20 14.68
C GLN A 240 -8.27 -17.56 13.84
N ARG A 241 -9.35 -16.80 14.02
CA ARG A 241 -10.48 -16.71 13.11
C ARG A 241 -10.96 -15.28 13.14
N ARG A 242 -10.39 -14.45 12.28
CA ARG A 242 -10.65 -13.00 12.27
C ARG A 242 -10.89 -12.48 10.87
N GLU A 243 -11.61 -11.37 10.83
CA GLU A 243 -11.75 -10.53 9.66
C GLU A 243 -11.06 -9.19 9.93
N LEU A 244 -10.28 -8.73 8.95
CA LEU A 244 -9.71 -7.40 8.88
C LEU A 244 -10.51 -6.59 7.87
N HIS A 245 -11.01 -5.42 8.24
CA HIS A 245 -11.76 -4.51 7.39
C HIS A 245 -11.07 -3.15 7.36
N LEU A 246 -10.59 -2.76 6.17
CA LEU A 246 -10.10 -1.41 5.88
C LEU A 246 -11.07 -0.73 4.93
N GLN A 247 -11.32 0.56 5.14
CA GLN A 247 -12.04 1.39 4.19
C GLN A 247 -11.15 2.54 3.74
N ALA A 248 -11.01 2.71 2.43
CA ALA A 248 -10.33 3.84 1.82
C ALA A 248 -11.36 4.80 1.21
N GLN A 249 -11.28 6.08 1.53
CA GLN A 249 -12.12 7.13 0.96
C GLN A 249 -11.24 8.07 0.13
N ALA A 250 -11.43 8.07 -1.19
CA ALA A 250 -10.62 8.80 -2.15
C ALA A 250 -11.40 9.94 -2.82
N HIS A 251 -10.74 11.07 -3.04
CA HIS A 251 -11.22 12.18 -3.87
C HIS A 251 -10.05 13.01 -4.38
N ARG A 252 -10.23 13.69 -5.52
CA ARG A 252 -9.22 14.61 -6.07
C ARG A 252 -9.39 16.03 -5.51
N ARG A 253 -8.27 16.65 -5.15
CA ARG A 253 -8.19 18.07 -4.75
C ARG A 253 -8.14 18.98 -5.97
N LEU A 254 -8.25 20.29 -5.72
CA LEU A 254 -8.13 21.33 -6.77
C LEU A 254 -6.72 21.47 -7.35
N ASP A 255 -5.70 20.96 -6.68
CA ASP A 255 -4.31 20.88 -7.14
C ASP A 255 -3.98 19.51 -7.75
N ASP A 256 -4.99 18.75 -8.17
CA ASP A 256 -4.91 17.44 -8.82
C ASP A 256 -4.34 16.29 -7.99
N LEU A 257 -3.90 16.52 -6.75
CA LEU A 257 -3.53 15.44 -5.84
C LEU A 257 -4.76 14.64 -5.43
N VAL A 258 -4.62 13.31 -5.41
CA VAL A 258 -5.65 12.43 -4.84
C VAL A 258 -5.40 12.30 -3.34
N VAL A 259 -6.42 12.60 -2.55
CA VAL A 259 -6.42 12.38 -1.11
C VAL A 259 -7.14 11.08 -0.81
N VAL A 260 -6.50 10.22 -0.02
CA VAL A 260 -7.11 8.98 0.46
C VAL A 260 -7.05 8.90 1.97
N ASP A 261 -8.20 8.86 2.63
CA ASP A 261 -8.27 8.52 4.06
C ASP A 261 -8.53 7.03 4.20
N VAL A 262 -7.58 6.29 4.79
CA VAL A 262 -7.71 4.84 5.05
C VAL A 262 -7.95 4.61 6.54
N THR A 263 -9.10 4.04 6.86
CA THR A 263 -9.51 3.68 8.23
C THR A 263 -9.54 2.18 8.43
N VAL A 264 -8.93 1.70 9.51
CA VAL A 264 -9.05 0.29 9.93
C VAL A 264 -10.28 0.14 10.84
N HIS A 265 -11.37 -0.41 10.31
CA HIS A 265 -12.63 -0.54 11.05
C HIS A 265 -12.67 -1.78 11.94
N ARG A 266 -12.06 -2.88 11.52
CA ARG A 266 -12.05 -4.15 12.28
C ARG A 266 -10.71 -4.85 12.09
N PRO A 267 -10.01 -5.26 13.16
CA PRO A 267 -10.16 -4.73 14.51
C PRO A 267 -10.01 -3.20 14.50
N ARG A 268 -10.57 -2.51 15.50
CA ARG A 268 -10.59 -1.03 15.47
C ARG A 268 -9.14 -0.51 15.46
N GLY A 269 -8.81 0.31 14.47
CA GLY A 269 -7.50 0.92 14.30
C GLY A 269 -7.58 2.39 13.91
N SER A 270 -6.41 2.98 13.66
CA SER A 270 -6.24 4.40 13.34
C SER A 270 -6.65 4.72 11.89
N THR A 271 -6.80 6.02 11.60
CA THR A 271 -6.98 6.53 10.24
C THR A 271 -5.72 7.25 9.79
N PHE A 272 -5.24 6.90 8.60
CA PHE A 272 -4.12 7.56 7.95
C PHE A 272 -4.58 8.19 6.64
N ARG A 273 -4.17 9.44 6.43
CA ARG A 273 -4.35 10.17 5.18
C ARG A 273 -3.13 10.00 4.31
N PHE A 274 -3.36 9.71 3.03
CA PHE A 274 -2.38 9.60 1.98
C PHE A 274 -2.63 10.68 0.94
N LEU A 275 -1.55 11.18 0.35
CA LEU A 275 -1.55 11.96 -0.88
C LEU A 275 -0.94 11.10 -1.97
N ALA A 276 -1.54 11.12 -3.15
CA ALA A 276 -1.01 10.48 -4.34
C ALA A 276 -1.02 11.45 -5.52
N ASP A 277 0.01 11.37 -6.35
CA ASP A 277 0.20 12.20 -7.54
C ASP A 277 -0.03 11.35 -8.79
N GLU A 278 -1.31 11.04 -9.03
CA GLU A 278 -1.71 10.23 -10.18
C GLU A 278 -2.09 11.15 -11.35
N PRO A 279 -1.41 11.02 -12.51
CA PRO A 279 -1.64 11.88 -13.65
C PRO A 279 -3.02 11.66 -14.26
N THR A 280 -3.67 12.78 -14.61
CA THR A 280 -4.77 12.78 -15.58
C THR A 280 -4.25 12.82 -17.01
N ASP A 281 -3.01 13.32 -17.22
CA ASP A 281 -2.27 13.42 -18.49
C ASP A 281 -0.75 13.17 -18.31
N ASP A 282 -0.07 12.72 -19.38
CA ASP A 282 1.29 12.12 -19.42
C ASP A 282 2.52 13.01 -19.07
N LYS A 283 2.39 14.10 -18.29
CA LYS A 283 3.52 14.99 -17.97
C LYS A 283 3.72 15.17 -16.47
N ASP A 284 4.97 14.96 -16.03
CA ASP A 284 5.50 15.17 -14.67
C ASP A 284 4.86 14.29 -13.57
N VAL A 285 4.79 12.98 -13.85
CA VAL A 285 4.23 11.93 -12.97
C VAL A 285 5.03 11.75 -11.69
N GLY A 286 4.36 11.67 -10.54
CA GLY A 286 4.94 11.13 -9.31
C GLY A 286 6.02 12.01 -8.69
N ASP A 287 6.00 13.32 -8.93
CA ASP A 287 7.00 14.24 -8.40
C ASP A 287 6.61 14.78 -7.01
N ARG A 288 5.31 14.95 -6.74
CA ARG A 288 4.82 15.51 -5.46
C ARG A 288 4.51 14.44 -4.42
N ALA A 289 4.05 13.27 -4.87
CA ALA A 289 3.74 12.10 -4.06
C ALA A 289 3.84 10.82 -4.93
N PRO A 290 3.85 9.61 -4.34
CA PRO A 290 3.75 8.37 -5.10
C PRO A 290 2.50 8.31 -5.99
N ASP A 291 2.61 7.62 -7.13
CA ASP A 291 1.45 7.24 -7.94
C ASP A 291 0.73 6.01 -7.33
N ALA A 292 -0.39 5.59 -7.92
CA ALA A 292 -1.19 4.47 -7.41
C ALA A 292 -0.47 3.13 -7.37
N LEU A 293 0.61 2.97 -8.14
CA LEU A 293 1.32 1.70 -8.30
C LEU A 293 2.64 1.66 -7.53
N THR A 294 3.00 2.74 -6.83
CA THR A 294 4.25 2.92 -6.07
C THR A 294 4.02 2.84 -4.56
#